data_AF-A0A7C3HHU8-F1
#
_entry.id   AF-A0A7C3HHU8-F1
#
_cell.length_a   1.000
_cell.length_b   1.000
_cell.length_c   1.000
_cell.angle_alpha   90.00
_cell.angle_beta   90.00
_cell.angle_gamma   90.00
#
_symmetry.space_group_name_H-M   'P 1'
#
loop_
_entity.id
_entity.type
_entity.pdbx_description
1 polymer ?
#
loop_
_entity_poly.entity_id
_entity_poly.type
_entity_poly.pdbx_seq_one_letter_code
_entity_poly.pdbx_strand_id
1 'polypeptide(L)'
;MQVFPIFIAIGTGILIAVLGPINSLLQAKAGILGLSSLVHVIGLGVSLLGLALFQQTPLFGAYLSTSQRLALAFFAVCLLLAYAGLVGIGIRQGLPWYSFLGGIIGILVVLGTVFSVRELGIANAIALLLASQVLAAALLQQFGLLGLEASPLSEAKLIGLGVLLLGAVIAIRS
;
A
#
# COMPACT_ATOMS: atom_id res chain seq x y z
N MET A 1 -0.09 26.69 2.77
CA MET A 1 -0.24 25.22 2.74
C MET A 1 0.58 24.67 1.60
N GLN A 2 1.43 23.68 1.86
CA GLN A 2 2.11 22.97 0.77
C GLN A 2 1.09 22.03 0.12
N VAL A 3 0.77 22.25 -1.15
CA VAL A 3 -0.25 21.46 -1.88
C VAL A 3 0.27 20.04 -2.18
N PHE A 4 1.59 19.89 -2.30
CA PHE A 4 2.23 18.64 -2.65
C PHE A 4 1.96 17.49 -1.65
N PRO A 5 2.12 17.66 -0.33
CA PRO A 5 1.76 16.62 0.64
C PRO A 5 0.30 16.17 0.59
N ILE A 6 -0.63 17.07 0.27
CA ILE A 6 -2.05 16.73 0.13
C ILE A 6 -2.25 15.76 -1.05
N PHE A 7 -1.61 16.02 -2.20
CA PHE A 7 -1.67 15.10 -3.34
C PHE A 7 -1.06 13.73 -3.02
N ILE A 8 0.05 13.68 -2.29
CA ILE A 8 0.64 12.41 -1.84
C ILE A 8 -0.33 11.65 -0.94
N ALA A 9 -0.97 12.31 0.03
CA ALA A 9 -1.95 11.67 0.90
C ALA A 9 -3.16 11.13 0.12
N ILE A 10 -3.70 11.93 -0.80
CA ILE A 10 -4.81 11.52 -1.66
C ILE A 10 -4.42 10.29 -2.49
N GLY A 11 -3.30 10.35 -3.19
CA GLY A 11 -2.78 9.24 -4.01
C GLY A 11 -2.53 7.98 -3.17
N THR A 12 -1.99 8.14 -1.97
CA THR A 12 -1.77 7.04 -1.02
C THR A 12 -3.08 6.37 -0.62
N GLY A 13 -4.13 7.13 -0.29
CA GLY A 13 -5.43 6.55 0.04
C GLY A 13 -6.09 5.84 -1.16
N ILE A 14 -5.91 6.36 -2.38
CA ILE A 14 -6.33 5.64 -3.61
C ILE A 14 -5.60 4.29 -3.73
N LEU A 15 -4.28 4.27 -3.50
CA LEU A 15 -3.50 3.03 -3.52
C LEU A 15 -3.97 2.04 -2.45
N ILE A 16 -4.33 2.51 -1.26
CA ILE A 16 -4.92 1.66 -0.20
C ILE A 16 -6.22 1.01 -0.69
N ALA A 17 -7.10 1.78 -1.33
CA ALA A 17 -8.36 1.27 -1.86
C ALA A 17 -8.16 0.23 -2.97
N VAL A 18 -7.14 0.41 -3.82
CA VAL A 18 -6.79 -0.51 -4.92
C VAL A 18 -6.13 -1.79 -4.41
N LEU A 19 -5.36 -1.71 -3.33
CA LEU A 19 -4.61 -2.84 -2.78
C LEU A 19 -5.54 -3.98 -2.30
N GLY A 20 -6.71 -3.64 -1.74
CA GLY A 20 -7.69 -4.62 -1.26
C GLY A 20 -8.19 -5.57 -2.36
N PRO A 21 -8.79 -5.06 -3.45
CA PRO A 21 -9.23 -5.88 -4.59
C PRO A 21 -8.09 -6.67 -5.22
N ILE A 22 -6.92 -6.05 -5.46
CA ILE A 22 -5.74 -6.75 -6.00
C ILE A 22 -5.34 -7.95 -5.14
N ASN A 23 -5.34 -7.76 -3.82
CA ASN A 23 -5.07 -8.84 -2.88
C ASN A 23 -6.14 -9.94 -2.97
N SER A 24 -7.42 -9.58 -3.00
CA SER A 24 -8.51 -10.57 -3.09
C SER A 24 -8.41 -11.49 -4.33
N LEU A 25 -7.93 -10.97 -5.48
CA LEU A 25 -7.70 -11.75 -6.71
C LEU A 25 -6.64 -12.84 -6.52
N LEU A 26 -5.56 -12.55 -5.79
CA LEU A 26 -4.56 -13.56 -5.45
C LEU A 26 -5.07 -14.55 -4.41
N GLN A 27 -5.85 -14.06 -3.44
CA GLN A 27 -6.42 -14.85 -2.35
C GLN A 27 -7.33 -15.98 -2.85
N ALA A 28 -8.13 -15.70 -3.89
CA ALA A 28 -9.03 -16.67 -4.49
C ALA A 28 -8.31 -17.91 -5.09
N LYS A 29 -7.04 -17.79 -5.49
CA LYS A 29 -6.26 -18.88 -6.11
C LYS A 29 -5.14 -19.43 -5.23
N ALA A 30 -4.50 -18.59 -4.42
CA ALA A 30 -3.36 -18.96 -3.57
C ALA A 30 -3.74 -19.24 -2.10
N GLY A 31 -4.98 -18.98 -1.71
CA GLY A 31 -5.44 -19.03 -0.32
C GLY A 31 -4.97 -17.84 0.52
N ILE A 32 -5.63 -17.63 1.67
CA ILE A 32 -5.40 -16.49 2.57
C ILE A 32 -3.97 -16.48 3.13
N LEU A 33 -3.44 -17.65 3.49
CA LEU A 33 -2.09 -17.81 4.02
C LEU A 33 -1.01 -17.59 2.96
N GLY A 34 -1.25 -18.05 1.73
CA GLY A 34 -0.33 -17.88 0.60
C GLY A 34 -0.13 -16.42 0.21
N LEU A 35 -1.20 -15.62 0.26
CA LEU A 35 -1.13 -14.19 -0.06
C LEU A 35 -0.54 -13.32 1.05
N SER A 36 -0.98 -13.54 2.29
CA SER A 36 -0.51 -12.76 3.43
C SER A 36 1.00 -12.96 3.61
N SER A 37 1.49 -14.19 3.48
CA SER A 37 2.92 -14.48 3.51
C SER A 37 3.67 -13.79 2.37
N LEU A 38 3.11 -13.77 1.15
CA LEU A 38 3.74 -13.14 -0.03
C LEU A 38 3.97 -11.63 0.15
N VAL A 39 2.94 -10.89 0.55
CA VAL A 39 3.02 -9.42 0.70
C VAL A 39 3.97 -9.05 1.85
N HIS A 40 3.89 -9.76 2.98
CA HIS A 40 4.77 -9.51 4.12
C HIS A 40 6.22 -9.91 3.83
N VAL A 41 6.47 -10.96 3.02
CA VAL A 41 7.82 -11.35 2.60
C VAL A 41 8.45 -10.29 1.70
N ILE A 42 7.69 -9.69 0.78
CA ILE A 42 8.18 -8.58 -0.06
C ILE A 42 8.46 -7.35 0.80
N GLY A 43 7.51 -6.99 1.67
CA GLY A 43 7.65 -5.84 2.58
C GLY A 43 8.88 -6.00 3.49
N LEU A 44 9.08 -7.19 4.03
CA LEU A 44 10.25 -7.52 4.84
C LEU A 44 11.53 -7.46 4.00
N GLY A 45 11.59 -8.15 2.86
CA GLY A 45 12.78 -8.17 2.00
C GLY A 45 13.21 -6.78 1.54
N VAL A 46 12.26 -5.94 1.11
CA VAL A 46 12.55 -4.56 0.71
C VAL A 46 12.95 -3.69 1.90
N SER A 47 12.29 -3.83 3.05
CA SER A 47 12.69 -3.10 4.27
C SER A 47 14.10 -3.48 4.71
N LEU A 48 14.44 -4.78 4.68
CA LEU A 48 15.76 -5.29 5.00
C LEU A 48 16.84 -4.81 4.03
N LEU A 49 16.56 -4.76 2.72
CA LEU A 49 17.45 -4.13 1.73
C LEU A 49 17.60 -2.64 1.98
N GLY A 50 16.51 -1.94 2.27
CA GLY A 50 16.53 -0.53 2.61
C GLY A 50 17.44 -0.24 3.80
N LEU A 51 17.34 -1.05 4.85
CA LEU A 51 18.21 -0.98 6.04
C LEU A 51 19.68 -1.30 5.73
N ALA A 52 19.94 -2.27 4.86
CA ALA A 52 21.29 -2.63 4.45
C ALA A 52 21.97 -1.55 3.61
N LEU A 53 21.19 -0.82 2.77
CA LEU A 53 21.70 0.12 1.78
C LEU A 53 21.66 1.59 2.23
N PHE A 54 20.63 2.02 2.98
CA PHE A 54 20.39 3.42 3.32
C PHE A 54 20.60 3.71 4.81
N GLN A 55 21.85 3.86 5.22
CA GLN A 55 22.24 4.06 6.63
C GLN A 55 22.37 5.54 7.07
N GLN A 56 22.02 6.51 6.22
CA GLN A 56 22.16 7.94 6.58
C GLN A 56 21.08 8.46 7.55
N THR A 57 20.29 7.58 8.17
CA THR A 57 19.23 7.96 9.12
C THR A 57 19.67 7.70 10.56
N PRO A 58 19.51 8.66 11.50
CA PRO A 58 19.89 8.53 12.91
C PRO A 58 19.23 7.36 13.67
N LEU A 59 18.15 6.80 13.12
CA LEU A 59 17.41 5.67 13.69
C LEU A 59 18.05 4.30 13.43
N PHE A 60 18.86 4.15 12.38
CA PHE A 60 19.44 2.86 11.97
C PHE A 60 20.94 2.90 11.65
N GLY A 61 21.54 4.08 11.54
CA GLY A 61 22.98 4.27 11.37
C GLY A 61 23.74 4.22 12.69
N ALA A 62 23.98 3.04 13.27
CA ALA A 62 25.07 2.85 14.27
C ALA A 62 25.44 1.41 14.70
N TYR A 63 24.71 0.32 14.37
CA TYR A 63 24.95 -0.96 15.09
C TYR A 63 25.21 -2.23 14.26
N LEU A 64 25.11 -2.19 12.92
CA LEU A 64 25.34 -3.39 12.11
C LEU A 64 26.74 -3.42 11.50
N SER A 65 27.47 -4.51 11.74
CA SER A 65 28.76 -4.77 11.11
C SER A 65 28.62 -5.02 9.60
N THR A 66 29.71 -4.90 8.84
CA THR A 66 29.73 -5.19 7.40
C THR A 66 29.25 -6.60 7.06
N SER A 67 29.61 -7.60 7.87
CA SER A 67 29.14 -8.98 7.67
C SER A 67 27.63 -9.13 7.92
N GLN A 68 27.09 -8.46 8.93
CA GLN A 68 25.64 -8.44 9.20
C GLN A 68 24.86 -7.77 8.06
N ARG A 69 25.40 -6.70 7.47
CA ARG A 69 24.79 -6.04 6.29
C ARG A 69 24.75 -6.95 5.06
N LEU A 70 25.87 -7.61 4.76
CA LEU A 70 25.96 -8.57 3.65
C LEU A 70 24.99 -9.74 3.85
N ALA A 71 24.88 -10.26 5.08
CA ALA A 71 23.93 -11.31 5.41
C ALA A 71 22.47 -10.85 5.21
N LEU A 72 22.13 -9.63 5.62
CA LEU A 72 20.79 -9.06 5.46
C LEU A 72 20.43 -8.85 3.99
N ALA A 73 21.37 -8.30 3.21
CA ALA A 73 21.22 -8.12 1.77
C ALA A 73 21.06 -9.46 1.04
N PHE A 74 21.89 -10.45 1.38
CA PHE A 74 21.78 -11.80 0.83
C PHE A 74 20.43 -12.44 1.14
N PHE A 75 20.00 -12.38 2.40
CA PHE A 75 18.70 -12.91 2.82
C PHE A 75 17.55 -12.25 2.07
N ALA A 76 17.58 -10.93 1.93
CA ALA A 76 16.57 -10.20 1.17
C ALA A 76 16.57 -10.56 -0.33
N VAL A 77 17.73 -10.76 -0.95
CA VAL A 77 17.83 -11.26 -2.33
C VAL A 77 17.22 -12.66 -2.45
N CYS A 78 17.48 -13.57 -1.51
CA CYS A 78 16.85 -14.88 -1.49
C CYS A 78 15.31 -14.78 -1.41
N LEU A 79 14.77 -13.89 -0.57
CA LEU A 79 13.33 -13.66 -0.49
C LEU A 79 12.75 -13.14 -1.81
N LEU A 80 13.44 -12.21 -2.48
CA LEU A 80 13.01 -11.66 -3.77
C LEU A 80 13.05 -12.73 -4.88
N LEU A 81 14.07 -13.58 -4.91
CA LEU A 81 14.16 -14.69 -5.88
C LEU A 81 13.08 -15.74 -5.65
N ALA A 82 12.81 -16.10 -4.39
CA ALA A 82 11.71 -17.01 -4.04
C ALA A 82 10.36 -16.45 -4.49
N TYR A 83 10.12 -15.16 -4.26
CA TYR A 83 8.93 -14.47 -4.74
C TYR A 83 8.84 -14.47 -6.27
N ALA A 84 9.92 -14.17 -7.01
CA ALA A 84 9.92 -14.22 -8.46
C ALA A 84 9.55 -15.62 -8.99
N GLY A 85 10.00 -16.68 -8.31
CA GLY A 85 9.57 -18.06 -8.59
C GLY A 85 8.06 -18.26 -8.42
N LEU A 86 7.48 -17.76 -7.31
CA LEU A 86 6.04 -17.83 -7.04
C LEU A 86 5.21 -17.04 -8.07
N VAL A 87 5.68 -15.86 -8.48
CA VAL A 87 5.06 -15.07 -9.56
C VAL A 87 5.04 -15.89 -10.85
N GLY A 88 6.16 -16.50 -11.21
CA GLY A 88 6.26 -17.34 -12.41
C GLY A 88 5.29 -18.53 -12.39
N ILE A 89 5.14 -19.19 -11.24
CA ILE A 89 4.16 -20.28 -11.06
C ILE A 89 2.73 -19.75 -11.22
N GLY A 90 2.39 -18.63 -10.56
CA GLY A 90 1.04 -18.09 -10.58
C GLY A 90 0.61 -17.60 -11.96
N ILE A 91 1.50 -16.93 -12.71
CA ILE A 91 1.23 -16.53 -14.11
C ILE A 91 0.94 -17.77 -14.98
N ARG A 92 1.69 -18.88 -14.80
CA ARG A 92 1.43 -20.15 -15.51
C ARG A 92 0.09 -20.79 -15.11
N GLN A 93 -0.45 -20.48 -13.93
CA GLN A 93 -1.77 -20.90 -13.46
C GLN A 93 -2.90 -19.91 -13.84
N GLY A 94 -2.61 -18.97 -14.76
CA GLY A 94 -3.58 -18.03 -15.30
C GLY A 94 -3.97 -16.92 -14.31
N LEU A 95 -3.06 -16.52 -13.41
CA LEU A 95 -3.21 -15.28 -12.65
C LEU A 95 -2.77 -14.08 -13.49
N PRO A 96 -3.50 -12.95 -13.44
CA PRO A 96 -3.04 -11.72 -14.06
C PRO A 96 -1.71 -11.25 -13.45
N TRP A 97 -0.78 -10.78 -14.28
CA TRP A 97 0.54 -10.33 -13.83
C TRP A 97 0.45 -9.16 -12.83
N TYR A 98 -0.57 -8.30 -12.98
CA TYR A 98 -0.77 -7.14 -12.12
C TYR A 98 -1.20 -7.54 -10.70
N SER A 99 -1.73 -8.74 -10.50
CA SER A 99 -2.14 -9.23 -9.17
C SER A 99 -0.95 -9.28 -8.21
N PHE A 100 0.26 -9.47 -8.73
CA PHE A 100 1.49 -9.53 -7.93
C PHE A 100 2.04 -8.15 -7.52
N LEU A 101 1.50 -7.05 -8.04
CA LEU A 101 1.97 -5.69 -7.71
C LEU A 101 1.64 -5.25 -6.28
N GLY A 102 0.85 -6.02 -5.53
CA GLY A 102 0.45 -5.71 -4.16
C GLY A 102 1.63 -5.37 -3.23
N GLY A 103 2.77 -6.04 -3.38
CA GLY A 103 3.98 -5.73 -2.61
C GLY A 103 4.56 -4.35 -2.91
N ILE A 104 4.65 -3.98 -4.19
CA ILE A 104 5.13 -2.66 -4.64
C ILE A 104 4.16 -1.56 -4.18
N ILE A 105 2.86 -1.78 -4.37
CA ILE A 105 1.81 -0.87 -3.93
C ILE A 105 1.87 -0.69 -2.41
N GLY A 106 2.08 -1.78 -1.65
CA GLY A 106 2.24 -1.72 -0.20
C GLY A 106 3.41 -0.84 0.25
N ILE A 107 4.56 -0.93 -0.42
CA ILE A 107 5.73 -0.06 -0.13
C ILE A 107 5.38 1.40 -0.40
N LEU A 108 4.76 1.71 -1.53
CA LEU A 108 4.31 3.06 -1.86
C LEU A 108 3.31 3.60 -0.83
N VAL A 109 2.39 2.74 -0.36
CA VAL A 109 1.43 3.08 0.70
C VAL A 109 2.14 3.44 2.00
N VAL A 110 3.11 2.65 2.44
CA VAL A 110 3.88 2.92 3.66
C VAL A 110 4.66 4.24 3.53
N LEU A 111 5.39 4.42 2.44
CA LEU A 111 6.18 5.63 2.19
C LEU A 111 5.29 6.88 2.12
N GLY A 112 4.19 6.79 1.37
CA GLY A 112 3.22 7.87 1.22
C GLY A 112 2.53 8.22 2.54
N THR A 113 2.21 7.22 3.36
CA THR A 113 1.61 7.42 4.69
C THR A 113 2.60 8.11 5.64
N VAL A 114 3.84 7.61 5.73
CA VAL A 114 4.87 8.21 6.59
C VAL A 114 5.17 9.64 6.15
N PHE A 115 5.30 9.89 4.86
CA PHE A 115 5.50 11.23 4.32
C PHE A 115 4.32 12.16 4.67
N SER A 116 3.09 11.70 4.46
CA SER A 116 1.88 12.47 4.76
C SER A 116 1.80 12.83 6.23
N VAL A 117 2.07 11.88 7.13
CA VAL A 117 2.07 12.11 8.59
C VAL A 117 3.13 13.15 9.00
N ARG A 118 4.33 13.09 8.41
CA ARG A 118 5.42 14.02 8.72
C ARG A 118 5.12 15.45 8.26
N GLU A 119 4.55 15.61 7.07
CA GLU A 119 4.35 16.93 6.46
C GLU A 119 3.00 17.57 6.82
N LEU A 120 1.94 16.77 7.04
CA LEU A 120 0.59 17.27 7.32
C LEU A 120 0.20 17.16 8.80
N GLY A 121 0.94 16.39 9.59
CA GLY A 121 0.56 15.98 10.94
C GLY A 121 -0.38 14.77 10.92
N ILE A 122 -0.38 14.02 12.04
CA ILE A 122 -1.08 12.72 12.17
C ILE A 122 -2.57 12.85 11.85
N ALA A 123 -3.27 13.83 12.44
CA ALA A 123 -4.71 14.00 12.29
C ALA A 123 -5.11 14.29 10.83
N ASN A 124 -4.44 15.26 10.19
CA ASN A 124 -4.76 15.67 8.82
C ASN A 124 -4.39 14.60 7.80
N ALA A 125 -3.27 13.89 8.01
CA ALA A 125 -2.88 12.76 7.17
C ALA A 125 -3.93 11.64 7.23
N ILE A 126 -4.35 11.22 8.43
CA ILE A 126 -5.38 10.18 8.58
C ILE A 126 -6.70 10.61 7.94
N ALA A 127 -7.13 11.86 8.16
CA ALA A 127 -8.36 12.38 7.58
C ALA A 127 -8.34 12.30 6.04
N LEU A 128 -7.25 12.73 5.40
CA LEU A 128 -7.09 12.69 3.95
C LEU A 128 -7.01 11.27 3.40
N LEU A 129 -6.19 10.41 4.02
CA LEU A 129 -6.03 9.01 3.62
C LEU A 129 -7.37 8.29 3.68
N LEU A 130 -8.13 8.47 4.77
CA LEU A 130 -9.43 7.85 4.95
C LEU A 130 -10.46 8.40 3.96
N ALA A 131 -10.50 9.71 3.74
CA ALA A 131 -11.44 10.32 2.81
C ALA A 131 -11.19 9.87 1.37
N SER A 132 -9.95 9.90 0.90
CA SER A 132 -9.61 9.49 -0.47
C SER A 132 -9.75 7.98 -0.67
N GLN A 133 -9.40 7.14 0.31
CA GLN A 133 -9.54 5.69 0.17
C GLN A 133 -11.01 5.25 0.12
N VAL A 134 -11.89 5.88 0.91
CA VAL A 134 -13.33 5.54 0.92
C VAL A 134 -14.00 6.01 -0.38
N LEU A 135 -13.64 7.20 -0.87
CA LEU A 135 -14.09 7.69 -2.17
C LEU A 135 -13.63 6.77 -3.30
N ALA A 136 -12.35 6.40 -3.33
CA ALA A 136 -11.82 5.50 -4.33
C ALA A 136 -12.50 4.13 -4.29
N ALA A 137 -12.68 3.54 -3.10
CA ALA A 137 -13.37 2.27 -2.95
C ALA A 137 -14.84 2.32 -3.44
N ALA A 138 -15.54 3.41 -3.18
CA ALA A 138 -16.90 3.63 -3.67
C ALA A 138 -16.95 3.72 -5.20
N LEU A 139 -16.01 4.42 -5.83
CA LEU A 139 -15.91 4.51 -7.29
C LEU A 139 -15.55 3.14 -7.91
N LEU A 140 -14.61 2.41 -7.32
CA LEU A 140 -14.25 1.06 -7.76
C LEU A 140 -15.48 0.14 -7.76
N GLN A 141 -16.30 0.20 -6.70
CA GLN A 141 -17.53 -0.59 -6.57
C GLN A 141 -18.64 -0.12 -7.51
N GLN A 142 -18.81 1.19 -7.71
CA GLN A 142 -19.82 1.73 -8.62
C GLN A 142 -19.60 1.28 -10.07
N PHE A 143 -18.34 1.21 -10.50
CA PHE A 143 -17.98 0.85 -11.87
C PHE A 143 -17.58 -0.63 -12.03
N GLY A 144 -17.62 -1.44 -10.96
CA GLY A 144 -17.22 -2.86 -11.01
C GLY A 144 -15.76 -3.07 -11.42
N LEU A 145 -14.87 -2.17 -11.03
CA LEU A 145 -13.46 -2.22 -11.41
C LEU A 145 -12.70 -3.28 -10.61
N LEU A 146 -11.61 -3.80 -11.17
CA LEU A 146 -10.73 -4.80 -10.52
C LEU A 146 -11.43 -6.12 -10.13
N GLY A 147 -12.49 -6.49 -10.85
CA GLY A 147 -13.25 -7.73 -10.60
C GLY A 147 -14.26 -7.62 -9.45
N LEU A 148 -14.55 -6.41 -8.99
CA LEU A 148 -15.62 -6.16 -8.03
C LEU A 148 -16.98 -6.23 -8.71
N GLU A 149 -18.00 -6.67 -7.95
CA GLU A 149 -19.38 -6.59 -8.40
C GLU A 149 -19.85 -5.13 -8.45
N ALA A 150 -20.30 -4.71 -9.62
CA ALA A 150 -20.82 -3.35 -9.83
C ALA A 150 -22.09 -3.15 -8.98
N SER A 151 -22.07 -2.16 -8.10
CA SER A 151 -23.20 -1.84 -7.23
C SER A 151 -23.47 -0.33 -7.22
N PRO A 152 -24.68 0.13 -7.56
CA PRO A 152 -25.04 1.54 -7.49
C PRO A 152 -24.83 2.11 -6.08
N LEU A 153 -24.28 3.32 -6.00
CA LEU A 153 -24.15 4.02 -4.73
C LEU A 153 -25.53 4.45 -4.24
N SER A 154 -25.86 4.06 -3.00
CA SER A 154 -27.09 4.54 -2.35
C SER A 154 -26.97 6.02 -1.99
N GLU A 155 -28.10 6.70 -1.90
CA GLU A 155 -28.17 8.11 -1.46
C GLU A 155 -27.51 8.31 -0.10
N ALA A 156 -27.73 7.39 0.84
CA ALA A 156 -27.09 7.41 2.15
C ALA A 156 -25.55 7.36 2.05
N LYS A 157 -25.00 6.56 1.12
CA LYS A 157 -23.55 6.46 0.92
C LYS A 157 -22.98 7.73 0.28
N LEU A 158 -23.72 8.37 -0.63
CA LEU A 158 -23.34 9.67 -1.20
C LEU A 158 -23.31 10.76 -0.12
N ILE A 159 -24.32 10.82 0.75
CA ILE A 159 -24.36 11.76 1.87
C ILE A 159 -23.19 11.51 2.82
N GLY A 160 -22.94 10.26 3.21
CA GLY A 160 -21.82 9.89 4.08
C GLY A 160 -20.46 10.27 3.48
N LEU A 161 -20.27 10.04 2.18
CA LEU A 161 -19.08 10.49 1.44
C LEU A 161 -18.94 12.01 1.44
N GLY A 162 -20.03 12.74 1.22
CA GLY A 162 -20.06 14.20 1.29
C GLY A 162 -19.60 14.71 2.66
N VAL A 163 -20.16 14.16 3.74
CA VAL A 163 -19.79 14.51 5.12
C VAL A 163 -18.32 14.18 5.41
N LEU A 164 -17.84 13.01 5.00
CA LEU A 164 -16.45 12.61 5.18
C LEU A 164 -15.48 13.56 4.46
N LEU A 165 -15.78 13.93 3.20
CA LEU A 165 -14.95 14.83 2.42
C LEU A 165 -14.96 16.25 3.02
N LEU A 166 -16.12 16.74 3.45
CA LEU A 166 -16.23 18.02 4.16
C LEU A 166 -15.42 18.02 5.46
N GLY A 167 -15.54 16.97 6.27
CA GLY A 167 -14.78 16.81 7.50
C GLY A 167 -13.27 16.82 7.26
N ALA A 168 -12.80 16.12 6.22
CA ALA A 168 -11.39 16.13 5.84
C ALA A 168 -10.92 17.52 5.39
N VAL A 169 -11.69 18.23 4.56
CA VAL A 169 -11.37 19.59 4.13
C VAL A 169 -11.28 20.57 5.30
N ILE A 170 -12.20 20.46 6.27
CA ILE A 170 -12.20 21.29 7.48
C ILE A 170 -10.96 20.99 8.33
N ALA A 171 -10.66 19.70 8.57
CA ALA A 171 -9.51 19.28 9.37
C ALA A 171 -8.18 19.81 8.82
N ILE A 172 -7.98 19.80 7.51
CA ILE A 172 -6.74 20.30 6.88
C ILE A 172 -6.59 21.83 7.02
N ARG A 173 -7.71 22.55 7.22
CA ARG A 173 -7.74 24.01 7.27
C ARG A 173 -7.64 24.58 8.68
N SER A 174 -7.76 23.76 9.73
CA SER A 174 -7.55 24.14 11.13
C SER A 174 -6.07 24.12 11.51
#